data_AF-A0A373FMM1-F1
#
_entry.id   AF-A0A373FMM1-F1
#
_cell.length_a   1.000
_cell.length_b   1.000
_cell.length_c   1.000
_cell.angle_alpha   90.00
_cell.angle_beta   90.00
_cell.angle_gamma   90.00
#
_symmetry.space_group_name_H-M   'P 1'
#
loop_
_entity.id
_entity.type
_entity.pdbx_description
1 polymer ?
#
loop_
_entity_poly.entity_id
_entity_poly.type
_entity_poly.pdbx_seq_one_letter_code
_entity_poly.pdbx_strand_id
1 'polypeptide(L)'
;MTIFRGSPSHLSMQSRRSRQRGVGLIEVLIAVLLVSFAVLGAVAMHVRTVEFTTDTQQRQMASDIASSLMETMRSDYKNTLDAKGMPRSDLGGYAKAPGAAFGTVEPADCTVPNVADPAKRRNCWGLRATQLMPSLTTALMTQQFAVTADTGTGVVTVTVAWPVRTGQCMSANTKDANNEYCTFSLQSRL
;
A
#
# COMPACT_ATOMS: atom_id res chain seq x y z
N MET A 1 -24.41 40.56 86.30
CA MET A 1 -23.75 41.57 85.46
C MET A 1 -23.64 41.01 84.05
N THR A 2 -24.45 41.58 83.15
CA THR A 2 -24.28 41.71 81.69
C THR A 2 -23.48 40.68 80.88
N ILE A 3 -24.21 39.94 80.04
CA ILE A 3 -24.11 39.84 78.55
C ILE A 3 -22.71 39.81 77.94
N PHE A 4 -22.40 38.75 77.18
CA PHE A 4 -21.85 38.86 75.80
C PHE A 4 -22.26 37.63 74.98
N ARG A 5 -23.23 37.82 74.09
CA ARG A 5 -23.68 36.83 73.08
C ARG A 5 -22.90 37.11 71.80
N GLY A 6 -21.95 36.26 71.43
CA GLY A 6 -21.26 36.29 70.14
C GLY A 6 -22.10 35.59 69.09
N SER A 7 -22.37 36.27 67.97
CA SER A 7 -23.17 35.78 66.84
C SER A 7 -22.28 35.11 65.79
N PRO A 8 -22.58 33.90 65.28
CA PRO A 8 -21.89 33.34 64.12
C PRO A 8 -22.60 33.73 62.83
N SER A 9 -21.89 34.44 61.96
CA SER A 9 -22.30 34.82 60.61
C SER A 9 -22.27 33.59 59.69
N HIS A 10 -23.42 32.99 59.41
CA HIS A 10 -23.53 31.95 58.39
C HIS A 10 -23.40 32.56 56.99
N LEU A 11 -22.29 32.28 56.30
CA LEU A 11 -22.11 32.53 54.87
C LEU A 11 -23.08 31.63 54.08
N SER A 12 -24.16 32.22 53.59
CA SER A 12 -25.12 31.59 52.68
C SER A 12 -24.47 31.28 51.33
N MET A 13 -24.10 30.02 51.13
CA MET A 13 -23.70 29.46 49.83
C MET A 13 -24.95 29.34 48.94
N GLN A 14 -25.17 30.34 48.08
CA GLN A 14 -26.28 30.34 47.13
C GLN A 14 -26.05 29.26 46.06
N SER A 15 -26.68 28.09 46.25
CA SER A 15 -26.84 27.08 45.21
C SER A 15 -27.70 27.66 44.08
N ARG A 16 -27.09 27.94 42.93
CA ARG A 16 -27.84 28.17 41.68
C ARG A 16 -28.52 26.85 41.32
N ARG A 17 -29.80 26.72 41.65
CA ARG A 17 -30.66 25.64 41.11
C ARG A 17 -30.70 25.80 39.59
N SER A 18 -29.98 24.93 38.88
CA SER A 18 -30.14 24.81 37.43
C SER A 18 -31.58 24.35 37.17
N ARG A 19 -32.34 25.17 36.44
CA ARG A 19 -33.71 24.85 36.04
C ARG A 19 -33.61 23.79 34.95
N GLN A 20 -33.88 22.53 35.30
CA GLN A 20 -33.96 21.44 34.34
C GLN A 20 -35.15 21.70 33.42
N ARG A 21 -34.87 22.16 32.20
CA ARG A 21 -35.89 22.31 31.15
C ARG A 21 -36.06 20.94 30.50
N GLY A 22 -37.26 20.37 30.57
CA GLY A 22 -37.58 19.14 29.86
C GLY A 22 -37.44 19.35 28.36
N VAL A 23 -36.85 18.37 27.67
CA VAL A 23 -36.71 18.34 26.22
C VAL A 23 -38.11 18.25 25.58
N GLY A 24 -38.42 19.18 24.67
CA GLY A 24 -39.67 19.15 23.92
C GLY A 24 -39.63 18.10 22.81
N LEU A 25 -40.78 17.51 22.45
CA LEU A 25 -40.88 16.54 21.34
C LEU A 25 -40.34 17.09 20.01
N ILE A 26 -40.54 18.39 19.77
CA ILE A 26 -40.04 19.10 18.58
C ILE A 26 -38.51 19.19 18.55
N GLU A 27 -37.86 19.30 19.71
CA GLU A 27 -36.40 19.41 19.83
C GLU A 27 -35.73 18.09 19.45
N VAL A 28 -36.31 16.96 19.89
CA VAL A 28 -35.84 15.62 19.54
C VAL A 28 -36.04 15.35 18.05
N LEU A 29 -37.18 15.73 17.48
CA LEU A 29 -37.45 15.58 16.04
C LEU A 29 -36.45 16.35 15.17
N ILE A 30 -36.13 17.60 15.55
CA ILE A 30 -35.11 18.40 14.87
C ILE A 30 -33.73 17.77 15.03
N ALA A 31 -33.38 17.29 16.22
CA ALA A 31 -32.11 16.61 16.46
C ALA A 31 -31.95 15.35 15.59
N VAL A 32 -32.97 14.50 15.51
CA VAL A 32 -32.95 13.29 14.66
C VAL A 32 -32.85 13.65 13.18
N LEU A 33 -33.53 14.70 12.73
CA LEU A 33 -33.45 15.19 11.36
C LEU A 33 -32.04 15.71 11.00
N LEU A 34 -31.42 16.50 11.89
CA LEU A 34 -30.06 16.98 11.71
C LEU A 34 -29.05 15.82 11.71
N VAL A 35 -29.20 14.85 12.61
CA VAL A 35 -28.36 13.64 12.65
C VAL A 35 -28.51 12.84 11.35
N SER A 36 -29.72 12.73 10.81
CA SER A 36 -29.95 12.04 9.54
C SER A 36 -29.19 12.69 8.38
N PHE A 37 -29.24 14.02 8.26
CA PHE A 37 -28.45 14.74 7.25
C PHE A 37 -26.94 14.63 7.49
N ALA A 38 -26.49 14.67 8.75
CA ALA A 38 -25.08 14.52 9.10
C ALA A 38 -24.53 13.14 8.68
N VAL A 39 -25.29 12.06 8.93
CA VAL A 39 -24.91 10.69 8.55
C VAL A 39 -24.89 10.54 7.03
N LEU A 40 -25.89 11.06 6.31
CA LEU A 40 -25.90 11.06 4.83
C LEU A 40 -24.68 11.80 4.25
N GLY A 41 -24.32 12.94 4.84
CA GLY A 41 -23.12 13.69 4.46
C GLY A 41 -21.82 12.91 4.71
N ALA A 42 -21.70 12.26 5.86
CA ALA A 42 -20.54 11.43 6.19
C ALA A 42 -20.38 10.24 5.22
N VAL A 43 -21.46 9.52 4.92
CA VAL A 43 -21.45 8.39 3.96
C VAL A 43 -21.05 8.87 2.56
N ALA A 44 -21.56 10.01 2.10
CA ALA A 44 -21.21 10.57 0.79
C ALA A 44 -19.71 10.91 0.68
N MET A 45 -19.09 11.40 1.76
CA MET A 45 -17.65 11.65 1.81
C MET A 45 -16.84 10.35 1.76
N HIS A 46 -17.26 9.32 2.49
CA HIS A 46 -16.58 8.04 2.52
C HIS A 46 -16.53 7.37 1.14
N VAL A 47 -17.56 7.51 0.30
CA VAL A 47 -17.59 6.89 -1.05
C VAL A 47 -16.46 7.40 -1.95
N ARG A 48 -16.16 8.70 -1.95
CA ARG A 48 -15.11 9.28 -2.80
C ARG A 48 -13.70 8.91 -2.34
N THR A 49 -13.52 8.62 -1.06
CA THR A 49 -12.20 8.22 -0.53
C THR A 49 -11.81 6.78 -0.90
N VAL A 50 -12.77 5.92 -1.28
CA VAL A 50 -12.50 4.51 -1.59
C VAL A 50 -11.65 4.36 -2.86
N GLU A 51 -11.95 5.11 -3.92
CA GLU A 51 -11.24 4.96 -5.21
C GLU A 51 -9.75 5.31 -5.09
N PHE A 52 -9.42 6.43 -4.45
CA PHE A 52 -8.03 6.83 -4.20
C PHE A 52 -7.27 5.85 -3.29
N THR A 53 -7.98 5.19 -2.38
CA THR A 53 -7.38 4.20 -1.48
C THR A 53 -6.97 2.94 -2.23
N THR A 54 -7.76 2.51 -3.22
CA THR A 54 -7.46 1.28 -3.98
C THR A 54 -6.22 1.40 -4.88
N ASP A 55 -6.04 2.52 -5.60
CA ASP A 55 -4.83 2.74 -6.41
C ASP A 55 -3.58 2.81 -5.53
N THR A 56 -3.70 3.51 -4.39
CA THR A 56 -2.62 3.59 -3.41
C THR A 56 -2.25 2.20 -2.90
N GLN A 57 -3.23 1.36 -2.57
CA GLN A 57 -2.98 -0.01 -2.11
C GLN A 57 -2.24 -0.85 -3.16
N GLN A 58 -2.65 -0.78 -4.43
CA GLN A 58 -1.98 -1.51 -5.51
C GLN A 58 -0.53 -1.05 -5.71
N ARG A 59 -0.27 0.26 -5.63
CA ARG A 59 1.10 0.82 -5.68
C ARG A 59 1.96 0.35 -4.51
N GLN A 60 1.40 0.30 -3.30
CA GLN A 60 2.10 -0.22 -2.13
C GLN A 60 2.45 -1.69 -2.32
N MET A 61 1.48 -2.51 -2.74
CA MET A 61 1.72 -3.93 -3.06
C MET A 61 2.77 -4.09 -4.17
N ALA A 62 2.77 -3.25 -5.21
CA ALA A 62 3.78 -3.30 -6.27
C ALA A 62 5.19 -2.99 -5.75
N SER A 63 5.28 -2.00 -4.85
CA SER A 63 6.52 -1.64 -4.16
C SER A 63 7.03 -2.78 -3.28
N ASP A 64 6.15 -3.43 -2.52
CA ASP A 64 6.50 -4.57 -1.68
C ASP A 64 6.97 -5.76 -2.52
N ILE A 65 6.26 -6.06 -3.62
CA ILE A 65 6.64 -7.11 -4.58
C ILE A 65 8.03 -6.82 -5.15
N ALA A 66 8.28 -5.60 -5.66
CA ALA A 66 9.58 -5.24 -6.23
C ALA A 66 10.72 -5.28 -5.19
N SER A 67 10.45 -4.75 -3.99
CA SER A 67 11.41 -4.72 -2.89
C SER A 67 11.78 -6.11 -2.39
N SER A 68 10.81 -7.04 -2.34
CA SER A 68 11.07 -8.41 -1.91
C SER A 68 12.05 -9.16 -2.83
N LEU A 69 11.95 -8.96 -4.14
CA LEU A 69 12.90 -9.55 -5.10
C LEU A 69 14.26 -8.87 -5.02
N MET A 70 14.29 -7.55 -4.90
CA MET A 70 15.53 -6.79 -4.74
C MET A 70 16.30 -7.27 -3.50
N GLU A 71 15.61 -7.48 -2.38
CA GLU A 71 16.21 -8.01 -1.16
C GLU A 71 16.70 -9.45 -1.33
N THR A 72 15.93 -10.28 -2.05
CA THR A 72 16.36 -11.64 -2.39
C THR A 72 17.67 -11.62 -3.20
N MET A 73 17.79 -10.72 -4.18
CA MET A 73 19.02 -10.55 -4.98
C MET A 73 20.21 -10.02 -4.15
N ARG A 74 19.97 -9.12 -3.19
CA ARG A 74 21.02 -8.65 -2.26
C ARG A 74 21.50 -9.75 -1.34
N SER A 75 20.58 -10.57 -0.82
CA SER A 75 20.94 -11.73 0.00
C SER A 75 21.77 -12.75 -0.80
N ASP A 76 21.57 -12.79 -2.12
CA ASP A 76 22.22 -13.70 -3.05
C ASP A 76 23.30 -13.04 -3.91
N TYR A 77 24.00 -12.05 -3.34
CA TYR A 77 24.99 -11.25 -4.06
C TYR A 77 26.07 -12.08 -4.76
N LYS A 78 26.40 -13.27 -4.24
CA LYS A 78 27.40 -14.18 -4.82
C LYS A 78 27.00 -14.69 -6.22
N ASN A 79 25.70 -14.86 -6.46
CA ASN A 79 25.18 -15.26 -7.76
C ASN A 79 24.90 -14.06 -8.66
N THR A 80 24.51 -12.92 -8.08
CA THR A 80 24.10 -11.73 -8.86
C THR A 80 25.26 -10.83 -9.26
N LEU A 81 26.36 -10.80 -8.50
CA LEU A 81 27.54 -9.97 -8.75
C LEU A 81 28.70 -10.76 -9.35
N ASP A 82 29.52 -10.09 -10.14
CA ASP A 82 30.79 -10.59 -10.64
C ASP A 82 31.94 -10.33 -9.64
N ALA A 83 33.15 -10.77 -9.98
CA ALA A 83 34.33 -10.58 -9.13
C ALA A 83 34.72 -9.11 -8.90
N LYS A 84 34.17 -8.18 -9.69
CA LYS A 84 34.39 -6.73 -9.58
C LYS A 84 33.28 -6.04 -8.77
N GLY A 85 32.31 -6.80 -8.26
CA GLY A 85 31.14 -6.25 -7.56
C GLY A 85 30.11 -5.61 -8.49
N MET A 86 30.18 -5.88 -9.80
CA MET A 86 29.19 -5.40 -10.77
C MET A 86 28.13 -6.47 -11.00
N PRO A 87 26.86 -6.09 -11.23
CA PRO A 87 25.82 -7.06 -11.53
C PRO A 87 26.15 -7.82 -12.80
N ARG A 88 26.02 -9.15 -12.76
CA ARG A 88 26.11 -10.01 -13.93
C ARG A 88 24.94 -9.70 -14.86
N SER A 89 25.14 -9.84 -16.17
CA SER A 89 24.10 -9.56 -17.17
C SER A 89 22.85 -10.43 -17.02
N ASP A 90 23.01 -11.66 -16.55
CA ASP A 90 21.93 -12.61 -16.25
C ASP A 90 21.44 -12.52 -14.80
N LEU A 91 22.07 -11.69 -13.97
CA LEU A 91 21.88 -11.63 -12.52
C LEU A 91 21.92 -13.04 -11.88
N GLY A 92 22.78 -13.93 -12.36
CA GLY A 92 22.85 -15.31 -11.87
C GLY A 92 21.58 -16.14 -12.11
N GLY A 93 20.71 -15.71 -13.03
CA GLY A 93 19.43 -16.35 -13.32
C GLY A 93 18.20 -15.59 -12.82
N TYR A 94 18.35 -14.41 -12.20
CA TYR A 94 17.22 -13.52 -11.87
C TYR A 94 16.80 -12.61 -13.02
N ALA A 95 17.61 -12.45 -14.07
CA ALA A 95 17.25 -11.58 -15.17
C ALA A 95 15.96 -12.06 -15.85
N LYS A 96 15.07 -11.13 -16.17
CA LYS A 96 13.88 -11.36 -16.98
C LYS A 96 13.71 -10.15 -17.90
N ALA A 97 13.87 -10.38 -19.20
CA ALA A 97 13.61 -9.35 -20.18
C ALA A 97 12.11 -9.02 -20.25
N PRO A 98 11.75 -7.77 -20.59
CA PRO A 98 10.39 -7.44 -21.02
C PRO A 98 9.95 -8.39 -22.15
N GLY A 99 8.72 -8.88 -22.09
CA GLY A 99 8.19 -9.85 -23.07
C GLY A 99 8.59 -11.31 -22.84
N ALA A 100 9.57 -11.61 -21.98
CA ALA A 100 9.92 -12.99 -21.65
C ALA A 100 8.92 -13.58 -20.64
N ALA A 101 8.44 -14.80 -20.88
CA ALA A 101 7.55 -15.49 -19.94
C ALA A 101 8.30 -15.89 -18.66
N PHE A 102 7.57 -16.00 -17.55
CA PHE A 102 8.09 -16.68 -16.36
C PHE A 102 8.23 -18.18 -16.65
N GLY A 103 9.25 -18.82 -16.08
CA GLY A 103 9.37 -20.27 -16.15
C GLY A 103 8.33 -20.95 -15.24
N THR A 104 8.01 -22.20 -15.54
CA THR A 104 7.14 -23.04 -14.71
C THR A 104 7.84 -23.39 -13.40
N VAL A 105 7.10 -23.36 -12.31
CA VAL A 105 7.53 -23.82 -10.97
C VAL A 105 6.41 -24.64 -10.35
N GLU A 106 6.78 -25.66 -9.60
CA GLU A 106 5.82 -26.45 -8.83
C GLU A 106 5.51 -25.77 -7.50
N PRO A 107 4.32 -25.98 -6.89
CA PRO A 107 4.00 -25.41 -5.59
C PRO A 107 5.04 -25.70 -4.52
N ALA A 108 5.64 -26.91 -4.56
CA ALA A 108 6.71 -27.31 -3.66
C ALA A 108 7.95 -26.41 -3.79
N ASP A 109 8.32 -25.99 -5.00
CA ASP A 109 9.46 -25.09 -5.23
C ASP A 109 9.29 -23.78 -4.44
N CYS A 110 8.08 -23.27 -4.32
CA CYS A 110 7.83 -21.96 -3.71
C CYS A 110 7.57 -21.99 -2.20
N THR A 111 7.57 -23.18 -1.59
CA THR A 111 7.41 -23.36 -0.13
C THR A 111 8.74 -23.53 0.59
N VAL A 112 9.82 -23.81 -0.13
CA VAL A 112 11.14 -24.03 0.44
C VAL A 112 11.80 -22.67 0.73
N PRO A 113 12.17 -22.38 1.99
CA PRO A 113 13.05 -21.25 2.28
C PRO A 113 14.40 -21.52 1.61
N ASN A 114 14.81 -20.64 0.68
CA ASN A 114 16.10 -20.72 -0.02
C ASN A 114 16.21 -21.80 -1.11
N VAL A 115 15.31 -21.77 -2.09
CA VAL A 115 15.53 -22.50 -3.35
C VAL A 115 16.90 -22.11 -3.93
N ALA A 116 17.80 -23.07 -4.10
CA ALA A 116 19.16 -22.80 -4.55
C ALA A 116 19.19 -22.11 -5.93
N ASP A 117 18.28 -22.52 -6.82
CA ASP A 117 18.15 -21.98 -8.17
C ASP A 117 17.55 -20.55 -8.17
N PRO A 118 18.31 -19.53 -8.60
CA PRO A 118 17.84 -18.15 -8.72
C PRO A 118 16.66 -17.98 -9.69
N ALA A 119 16.62 -18.74 -10.78
CA ALA A 119 15.54 -18.68 -11.76
C ALA A 119 14.22 -19.17 -11.15
N LYS A 120 14.27 -20.24 -10.35
CA LYS A 120 13.10 -20.71 -9.57
C LYS A 120 12.65 -19.67 -8.54
N ARG A 121 13.57 -19.02 -7.81
CA ARG A 121 13.22 -17.93 -6.88
C ARG A 121 12.50 -16.80 -7.58
N ARG A 122 12.98 -16.35 -8.75
CA ARG A 122 12.29 -15.35 -9.58
C ARG A 122 10.91 -15.83 -10.03
N ASN A 123 10.77 -17.08 -10.45
CA ASN A 123 9.48 -17.61 -10.90
C ASN A 123 8.47 -17.71 -9.74
N CYS A 124 8.92 -18.13 -8.55
CA CYS A 124 8.12 -18.12 -7.33
C CYS A 124 7.72 -16.70 -6.90
N TRP A 125 8.60 -15.71 -7.09
CA TRP A 125 8.26 -14.30 -6.91
C TRP A 125 7.13 -13.87 -7.86
N GLY A 126 7.18 -14.30 -9.13
CA GLY A 126 6.09 -14.10 -10.09
C GLY A 126 4.77 -14.70 -9.61
N LEU A 127 4.77 -15.95 -9.14
CA LEU A 127 3.57 -16.56 -8.55
C LEU A 127 3.05 -15.80 -7.33
N ARG A 128 3.94 -15.39 -6.42
CA ARG A 128 3.57 -14.59 -5.25
C ARG A 128 2.93 -13.26 -5.64
N ALA A 129 3.38 -12.63 -6.73
CA ALA A 129 2.75 -11.42 -7.24
C ALA A 129 1.27 -11.66 -7.59
N THR A 130 0.93 -12.80 -8.21
CA THR A 130 -0.47 -13.16 -8.53
C THR A 130 -1.32 -13.42 -7.28
N GLN A 131 -0.72 -13.88 -6.18
CA GLN A 131 -1.41 -14.08 -4.91
C GLN A 131 -1.71 -12.73 -4.21
N LEU A 132 -0.79 -11.77 -4.32
CA LEU A 132 -0.95 -10.43 -3.74
C LEU A 132 -1.88 -9.54 -4.57
N MET A 133 -1.87 -9.71 -5.89
CA MET A 133 -2.70 -8.98 -6.83
C MET A 133 -3.47 -9.95 -7.75
N PRO A 134 -4.66 -10.41 -7.33
CA PRO A 134 -5.45 -11.36 -8.09
C PRO A 134 -5.92 -10.87 -9.47
N SER A 135 -5.84 -9.55 -9.73
CA SER A 135 -6.16 -8.97 -11.04
C SER A 135 -5.06 -9.15 -12.09
N LEU A 136 -3.86 -9.61 -11.71
CA LEU A 136 -2.76 -9.80 -12.65
C LEU A 136 -3.04 -10.91 -13.65
N THR A 137 -2.80 -10.62 -14.92
CA THR A 137 -2.83 -11.63 -15.99
C THR A 137 -1.41 -12.08 -16.33
N THR A 138 -1.27 -13.34 -16.75
CA THR A 138 0.03 -13.90 -17.20
C THR A 138 0.59 -13.14 -18.41
N ALA A 139 -0.28 -12.61 -19.26
CA ALA A 139 0.10 -11.77 -20.40
C ALA A 139 0.74 -10.45 -19.94
N LEU A 140 0.11 -9.74 -18.99
CA LEU A 140 0.65 -8.50 -18.45
C LEU A 140 1.99 -8.73 -17.75
N MET A 141 2.09 -9.78 -16.93
CA MET A 141 3.32 -10.17 -16.27
C MET A 141 4.44 -10.52 -17.27
N THR A 142 4.11 -11.26 -18.32
CA THR A 142 5.08 -11.62 -19.37
C THR A 142 5.62 -10.38 -20.06
N GLN A 143 4.74 -9.47 -20.47
CA GLN A 143 5.13 -8.27 -21.21
C GLN A 143 5.82 -7.21 -20.35
N GLN A 144 5.29 -6.93 -19.16
CA GLN A 144 5.64 -5.72 -18.39
C GLN A 144 6.54 -5.97 -17.19
N PHE A 145 6.54 -7.18 -16.60
CA PHE A 145 7.47 -7.43 -15.49
C PHE A 145 8.87 -7.58 -16.07
N ALA A 146 9.84 -6.92 -15.46
CA ALA A 146 11.22 -6.98 -15.91
C ALA A 146 12.19 -6.97 -14.74
N VAL A 147 13.29 -7.68 -14.88
CA VAL A 147 14.41 -7.68 -13.94
C VAL A 147 15.65 -7.54 -14.78
N THR A 148 16.22 -6.35 -14.80
CA THR A 148 17.33 -6.00 -15.69
C THR A 148 18.50 -5.44 -14.89
N ALA A 149 19.69 -5.62 -15.45
CA ALA A 149 20.93 -5.06 -14.92
C ALA A 149 21.57 -4.17 -15.98
N ASP A 150 22.00 -2.99 -15.57
CA ASP A 150 22.92 -2.16 -16.33
C ASP A 150 24.33 -2.41 -15.79
N THR A 151 25.11 -3.19 -16.54
CA THR A 151 26.48 -3.55 -16.18
C THR A 151 27.46 -2.37 -16.29
N GLY A 152 27.07 -1.28 -16.95
CA GLY A 152 27.88 -0.06 -17.05
C GLY A 152 27.71 0.84 -15.82
N THR A 153 26.48 1.01 -15.34
CA THR A 153 26.17 1.86 -14.17
C THR A 153 26.11 1.09 -12.85
N GLY A 154 26.06 -0.24 -12.91
CA GLY A 154 25.93 -1.14 -11.76
C GLY A 154 24.52 -1.15 -11.16
N VAL A 155 23.52 -0.66 -11.89
CA VAL A 155 22.16 -0.51 -11.41
C VAL A 155 21.31 -1.71 -11.84
N VAL A 156 20.63 -2.31 -10.87
CA VAL A 156 19.60 -3.32 -11.08
C VAL A 156 18.23 -2.67 -11.00
N THR A 157 17.37 -2.95 -11.98
CA THR A 157 16.01 -2.44 -12.07
C THR A 157 15.02 -3.60 -11.98
N VAL A 158 14.10 -3.53 -11.02
CA VAL A 158 12.96 -4.44 -10.91
C VAL A 158 11.69 -3.66 -11.26
N THR A 159 11.00 -4.09 -12.31
CA THR A 159 9.75 -3.48 -12.79
C THR A 159 8.59 -4.43 -12.55
N VAL A 160 7.55 -3.91 -11.92
CA VAL A 160 6.28 -4.58 -11.63
C VAL A 160 5.17 -3.76 -12.27
N ALA A 161 4.15 -4.44 -12.81
CA ALA A 161 2.98 -3.78 -13.39
C ALA A 161 1.69 -4.31 -12.76
N TRP A 162 0.62 -3.51 -12.79
CA TRP A 162 -0.72 -3.94 -12.39
C TRP A 162 -1.77 -3.29 -13.28
N PRO A 163 -2.91 -3.96 -13.52
CA PRO A 163 -3.96 -3.42 -14.38
C PRO A 163 -4.72 -2.30 -13.67
N VAL A 164 -5.08 -1.28 -14.43
CA VAL A 164 -5.93 -0.15 -14.00
C VAL A 164 -6.85 0.25 -15.15
N ARG A 165 -7.79 1.18 -14.91
CA ARG A 165 -8.54 1.79 -16.03
C ARG A 165 -7.66 2.79 -16.76
N THR A 166 -7.96 3.01 -18.04
CA THR A 166 -7.32 4.06 -18.85
C THR A 166 -7.37 5.41 -18.14
N GLY A 167 -6.24 6.12 -18.10
CA GLY A 167 -6.12 7.44 -17.47
C GLY A 167 -5.91 7.43 -15.95
N GLN A 168 -5.83 6.26 -15.30
CA GLN A 168 -5.60 6.19 -13.83
C GLN A 168 -4.13 6.22 -13.45
N CYS A 169 -3.20 5.99 -14.37
CA CYS A 169 -1.78 6.01 -14.05
C CYS A 169 -1.25 7.43 -13.87
N MET A 170 -0.74 7.71 -12.67
CA MET A 170 0.11 8.87 -12.41
C MET A 170 1.51 8.60 -12.96
N SER A 171 1.73 8.83 -14.25
CA SER A 171 3.06 8.80 -14.87
C SER A 171 3.39 10.16 -15.47
N ALA A 172 4.68 10.51 -15.53
CA ALA A 172 5.14 11.73 -16.19
C ALA A 172 5.06 11.63 -17.73
N ASN A 173 4.90 10.41 -18.26
CA ASN A 173 4.85 10.12 -19.68
C ASN A 173 3.40 10.02 -20.14
N THR A 174 2.95 11.00 -20.93
CA THR A 174 1.59 11.04 -21.50
C THR A 174 1.24 9.84 -22.39
N LYS A 175 2.24 9.08 -22.86
CA LYS A 175 2.02 7.81 -23.58
C LYS A 175 1.48 6.69 -22.68
N ASP A 176 1.82 6.71 -21.40
CA ASP A 176 1.36 5.71 -20.44
C ASP A 176 -0.03 6.05 -19.88
N ALA A 177 -0.51 7.28 -20.09
CA ALA A 177 -1.85 7.70 -19.67
C ALA A 177 -2.97 6.90 -20.38
N ASN A 178 -2.70 6.38 -21.58
CA ASN A 178 -3.66 5.57 -22.33
C ASN A 178 -3.55 4.07 -22.06
N ASN A 179 -2.62 3.63 -21.21
CA ASN A 179 -2.46 2.22 -20.90
C ASN A 179 -3.51 1.78 -19.87
N GLU A 180 -3.97 0.53 -19.99
CA GLU A 180 -4.81 -0.16 -19.01
C GLU A 180 -3.98 -0.80 -17.88
N TYR A 181 -2.75 -0.32 -17.68
CA TYR A 181 -1.84 -0.81 -16.65
C TYR A 181 -0.90 0.31 -16.20
N CYS A 182 -0.52 0.25 -14.93
CA CYS A 182 0.54 1.07 -14.36
C CYS A 182 1.78 0.24 -14.09
N THR A 183 2.93 0.90 -14.05
CA THR A 183 4.22 0.28 -13.74
C THR A 183 4.88 0.96 -12.55
N PHE A 184 5.56 0.18 -11.73
CA PHE A 184 6.45 0.63 -10.68
C PHE A 184 7.83 0.03 -10.92
N SER A 185 8.87 0.87 -10.91
CA SER A 185 10.26 0.45 -11.11
C SER A 185 11.10 0.83 -9.90
N LEU A 186 11.73 -0.17 -9.29
CA LEU A 186 12.70 0.00 -8.22
C LEU A 186 14.11 -0.15 -8.78
N GLN A 187 14.93 0.89 -8.62
CA GLN A 187 16.32 0.90 -9.07
C GLN A 187 17.26 0.88 -7.86
N SER A 188 18.26 0.01 -7.88
CA SER A 188 19.27 -0.03 -6.82
C SER A 188 20.60 -0.61 -7.28
N ARG A 189 21.67 -0.30 -6.54
CA ARG A 189 22.93 -1.02 -6.61
C ARG A 189 22.89 -2.15 -5.58
N LEU A 190 23.34 -3.35 -5.98
CA LEU A 190 23.38 -4.53 -5.12
C LEU A 190 24.61 -4.52 -4.20
#